data_AF-A0A3M6UWN3-F1
#
_entry.id   AF-A0A3M6UWN3-F1
#
_cell.length_a   1.000
_cell.length_b   1.000
_cell.length_c   1.000
_cell.angle_alpha   90.00
_cell.angle_beta   90.00
_cell.angle_gamma   90.00
#
_symmetry.space_group_name_H-M   'P 1'
#
loop_
_entity.id
_entity.type
_entity.pdbx_description
1 polymer ?
#
loop_
_entity_poly.entity_id
_entity_poly.type
_entity_poly.pdbx_seq_one_letter_code
_entity_poly.pdbx_strand_id
1 'polypeptide(L)'
;MQILVKGSPLGTILAEKRDLMDRLALLLDRKMRLIPNWTQLARELRVDDAVISRLEQYSNHSPTIQLFDYLEVKQPNLSIQQLRQGLTQISRNDLNVLLKNGNYVLFLVTNYQDAVVFYL
;
A
#
# COMPACT_ATOMS: atom_id res chain seq x y z
N MET A 1 13.37 -11.78 -15.02
CA MET A 1 12.38 -11.90 -13.93
C MET A 1 13.17 -11.83 -12.63
N GLN A 2 13.25 -10.67 -11.97
CA GLN A 2 14.00 -10.55 -10.72
C GLN A 2 13.18 -11.13 -9.57
N ILE A 3 13.74 -12.13 -8.90
CA ILE A 3 13.17 -12.76 -7.73
C ILE A 3 13.41 -11.81 -6.56
N LEU A 4 12.34 -11.26 -5.99
CA LEU A 4 12.40 -10.45 -4.77
C LEU A 4 13.04 -11.28 -3.65
N VAL A 5 14.27 -10.93 -3.26
CA VAL A 5 14.97 -11.62 -2.17
C VAL A 5 14.26 -11.28 -0.87
N LYS A 6 13.91 -12.29 -0.08
CA LYS A 6 13.25 -12.15 1.22
C LYS A 6 14.13 -11.27 2.12
N GLY A 7 13.59 -10.13 2.57
CA GLY A 7 14.33 -9.16 3.41
C GLY A 7 14.89 -7.95 2.67
N SER A 8 14.64 -7.81 1.37
CA SER A 8 15.02 -6.58 0.65
C SER A 8 14.30 -5.36 1.24
N PRO A 9 15.00 -4.21 1.39
CA PRO A 9 14.39 -2.96 1.83
C PRO A 9 13.21 -2.57 0.95
N LEU A 10 12.15 -2.04 1.56
CA LEU A 10 10.94 -1.63 0.86
C LEU A 10 11.23 -0.61 -0.26
N GLY A 11 12.11 0.36 0.01
CA GLY A 11 12.47 1.41 -0.95
C GLY A 11 12.99 0.85 -2.28
N THR A 12 13.90 -0.13 -2.22
CA THR A 12 14.46 -0.79 -3.42
C THR A 12 13.38 -1.46 -4.27
N ILE A 13 12.45 -2.17 -3.64
CA ILE A 13 11.38 -2.91 -4.33
C ILE A 13 10.43 -1.96 -5.07
N LEU A 14 10.12 -0.82 -4.45
CA LEU A 14 9.19 0.15 -5.02
C LEU A 14 9.86 1.00 -6.11
N ALA A 15 11.14 1.33 -5.94
CA ALA A 15 11.92 2.01 -6.96
C ALA A 15 12.02 1.20 -8.26
N GLU A 16 12.18 -0.12 -8.16
CA GLU A 16 12.22 -1.04 -9.31
C GLU A 16 10.85 -1.24 -9.98
N LYS A 17 9.76 -0.91 -9.29
CA LYS A 17 8.37 -1.17 -9.73
C LYS A 17 7.50 0.07 -9.58
N ARG A 18 7.76 1.11 -10.38
CA ARG A 18 6.97 2.35 -10.36
C ARG A 18 5.46 2.10 -10.49
N ASP A 19 5.07 1.21 -11.39
CA ASP A 19 3.66 0.82 -11.62
C ASP A 19 3.03 0.13 -10.40
N LEU A 20 3.82 -0.44 -9.48
CA LEU A 20 3.32 -0.94 -8.19
C LEU A 20 2.99 0.21 -7.24
N MET A 21 3.87 1.22 -7.18
CA MET A 21 3.69 2.38 -6.31
C MET A 21 2.48 3.21 -6.73
N ASP A 22 2.31 3.44 -8.04
CA ASP A 22 1.15 4.15 -8.58
C ASP A 22 -0.17 3.44 -8.23
N ARG A 23 -0.18 2.10 -8.27
CA ARG A 23 -1.36 1.30 -7.91
C ARG A 23 -1.67 1.34 -6.41
N LEU A 24 -0.63 1.31 -5.56
CA LEU A 24 -0.80 1.47 -4.12
C LEU A 24 -1.40 2.85 -3.81
N ALA A 25 -0.85 3.91 -4.38
CA ALA A 25 -1.35 5.28 -4.26
C ALA A 25 -2.81 5.38 -4.70
N LEU A 26 -3.14 4.87 -5.89
CA LEU A 26 -4.50 4.89 -6.44
C LEU A 26 -5.55 4.25 -5.50
N LEU A 27 -5.16 3.25 -4.71
CA LEU A 27 -6.06 2.48 -3.85
C LEU A 27 -6.02 2.88 -2.37
N LEU A 28 -4.94 3.49 -1.89
CA LEU A 28 -4.77 3.92 -0.50
C LEU A 28 -5.06 5.41 -0.29
N ASP A 29 -4.99 6.25 -1.33
CA ASP A 29 -5.33 7.67 -1.23
C ASP A 29 -6.85 7.90 -1.12
N ARG A 30 -7.65 6.92 -1.55
CA ARG A 30 -9.11 7.03 -1.53
C ARG A 30 -9.63 7.01 -0.10
N LYS A 31 -10.34 8.07 0.28
CA LYS A 31 -11.10 8.12 1.54
C LYS A 31 -12.48 7.50 1.32
N MET A 32 -12.67 6.29 1.83
CA MET A 32 -13.95 5.60 1.83
C MET A 32 -14.35 5.27 3.27
N ARG A 33 -15.65 5.29 3.57
CA ARG A 33 -16.16 5.12 4.94
C ARG A 33 -15.80 3.76 5.56
N LEU A 34 -15.81 2.70 4.75
CA LEU A 34 -15.65 1.31 5.20
C LEU A 34 -14.31 0.68 4.82
N ILE A 35 -13.52 1.32 3.95
CA ILE A 35 -12.26 0.77 3.46
C ILE A 35 -11.09 1.57 4.07
N PRO A 36 -10.24 0.93 4.89
CA PRO A 36 -9.05 1.56 5.46
C PRO A 36 -8.11 2.08 4.36
N ASN A 37 -7.53 3.24 4.62
CA ASN A 37 -6.72 4.00 3.68
C ASN A 37 -5.28 4.15 4.20
N TRP A 38 -4.49 5.00 3.53
CA TRP A 38 -3.09 5.23 3.88
C TRP A 38 -2.87 5.66 5.35
N THR A 39 -3.82 6.37 5.98
CA THR A 39 -3.69 6.81 7.38
C THR A 39 -3.75 5.64 8.36
N GLN A 40 -4.66 4.68 8.14
CA GLN A 40 -4.70 3.46 8.95
C GLN A 40 -3.44 2.62 8.73
N LEU A 41 -2.95 2.53 7.49
CA LEU A 41 -1.69 1.86 7.21
C LEU A 41 -0.51 2.53 7.92
N ALA A 42 -0.44 3.87 7.89
CA ALA A 42 0.61 4.62 8.56
C ALA A 42 0.64 4.35 10.07
N ARG A 43 -0.52 4.34 10.73
CA ARG A 43 -0.63 4.00 12.16
C ARG A 43 -0.18 2.58 12.45
N GLU A 44 -0.58 1.62 11.61
CA GLU A 44 -0.17 0.22 11.74
C GLU A 44 1.36 0.07 11.57
N LEU A 45 1.96 0.86 10.68
CA LEU A 45 3.42 0.97 10.50
C LEU A 45 4.10 1.88 11.53
N ARG A 46 3.39 2.23 12.62
CA ARG A 46 3.89 3.02 13.76
C ARG A 46 4.41 4.40 13.36
N VAL A 47 3.74 5.05 12.41
CA VAL A 47 3.96 6.47 12.09
C VAL A 47 3.11 7.31 13.03
N ASP A 48 3.73 8.31 13.68
CA ASP A 48 3.06 9.20 14.63
C ASP A 48 1.94 10.01 13.98
N ASP A 49 0.85 10.22 14.70
CA ASP A 49 -0.30 11.00 14.20
C ASP A 49 0.08 12.42 13.78
N ALA A 50 1.05 13.05 14.45
CA ALA A 50 1.56 14.37 14.06
C ALA A 50 2.21 14.37 12.66
N VAL A 51 2.91 13.27 12.31
CA VAL A 51 3.48 13.09 10.97
C VAL A 51 2.35 12.84 9.98
N ILE A 52 1.38 11.97 10.31
CA ILE A 52 0.22 11.70 9.46
C ILE A 52 -0.53 13.00 9.12
N SER A 53 -0.85 13.82 10.13
CA SER A 53 -1.52 15.12 9.93
C SER A 53 -0.69 16.04 9.03
N ARG A 54 0.63 16.05 9.18
CA ARG A 54 1.52 16.83 8.31
C ARG A 54 1.48 16.34 6.87
N LEU A 55 1.55 15.03 6.63
CA LEU A 55 1.49 14.44 5.29
C LEU A 55 0.14 14.73 4.61
N GLU A 56 -0.94 14.76 5.38
CA GLU A 56 -2.28 15.07 4.88
C GLU A 56 -2.45 16.54 4.47
N GLN A 57 -1.78 17.47 5.16
CA GLN A 57 -1.84 18.90 4.85
C GLN A 57 -1.19 19.26 3.50
N TYR A 58 -0.17 18.52 3.07
CA TYR A 58 0.51 18.74 1.79
C TYR A 58 -0.22 17.98 0.66
N SER A 59 -1.40 18.47 0.27
CA SER A 59 -2.34 17.80 -0.65
C SER A 59 -1.94 17.78 -2.13
N ASN A 60 -0.86 18.48 -2.51
CA ASN A 60 -0.42 18.55 -3.92
C ASN A 60 0.18 17.23 -4.43
N HIS A 61 0.48 16.29 -3.54
CA HIS A 61 1.05 14.98 -3.88
C HIS A 61 0.25 13.86 -3.21
N SER A 62 0.33 12.66 -3.78
CA SER A 62 -0.26 11.46 -3.18
C SER A 62 0.24 11.29 -1.74
N PRO A 63 -0.64 11.25 -0.72
CA PRO A 63 -0.22 11.02 0.65
C PRO A 63 0.35 9.62 0.87
N THR A 64 -0.07 8.63 0.07
CA THR A 64 0.60 7.32 0.04
C THR A 64 2.05 7.48 -0.43
N ILE A 65 2.32 8.20 -1.52
CA ILE A 65 3.72 8.41 -1.96
C ILE A 65 4.55 9.08 -0.87
N GLN A 66 4.03 10.16 -0.27
CA GLN A 66 4.76 10.86 0.79
C GLN A 66 4.99 9.98 2.04
N LEU A 67 4.06 9.10 2.38
CA LEU A 67 4.24 8.12 3.46
C LEU A 67 5.41 7.19 3.16
N PHE A 68 5.52 6.68 1.94
CA PHE A 68 6.59 5.75 1.58
C PHE A 68 7.95 6.45 1.49
N ASP A 69 8.01 7.69 0.99
CA ASP A 69 9.24 8.53 1.05
C ASP A 69 9.68 8.76 2.50
N TYR A 70 8.72 9.02 3.41
CA TYR A 70 9.00 9.14 4.84
C TYR A 70 9.55 7.83 5.44
N LEU A 71 8.91 6.70 5.11
CA LEU A 71 9.31 5.38 5.62
C LEU A 71 10.67 4.95 5.10
N GLU A 72 11.03 5.28 3.87
CA GLU A 72 12.36 5.00 3.32
C GLU A 72 13.47 5.65 4.15
N VAL A 73 13.26 6.90 4.58
CA VAL A 73 14.22 7.66 5.39
C VAL A 73 14.20 7.24 6.86
N LYS A 74 13.01 7.04 7.44
CA LYS A 74 12.85 6.85 8.90
C LYS A 74 12.81 5.40 9.34
N GLN A 75 12.47 4.49 8.44
CA GLN A 75 12.43 3.05 8.70
C GLN A 75 13.12 2.29 7.54
N PRO A 76 14.43 2.51 7.30
CA PRO A 76 15.14 1.95 6.13
C PRO A 76 15.16 0.41 6.11
N ASN A 77 14.96 -0.22 7.27
CA ASN A 77 14.89 -1.68 7.41
C ASN A 77 13.46 -2.23 7.28
N LEU A 78 12.47 -1.37 7.01
CA LEU A 78 11.10 -1.82 6.78
C LEU A 78 11.09 -2.72 5.54
N SER A 79 10.69 -3.97 5.76
CA SER A 79 10.65 -4.99 4.72
C SER A 79 9.26 -5.04 4.06
N ILE A 80 9.23 -5.59 2.85
CA ILE A 80 7.95 -5.90 2.19
C ILE A 80 7.04 -6.82 3.00
N GLN A 81 7.61 -7.66 3.88
CA GLN A 81 6.81 -8.55 4.73
C GLN A 81 6.07 -7.78 5.82
N GLN A 82 6.73 -6.80 6.44
CA GLN A 82 6.11 -5.92 7.42
C GLN A 82 5.03 -5.04 6.78
N LEU A 83 5.26 -4.53 5.57
CA LEU A 83 4.21 -3.84 4.82
C LEU A 83 3.00 -4.75 4.58
N ARG A 84 3.23 -5.98 4.11
CA ARG A 84 2.16 -6.96 3.88
C ARG A 84 1.41 -7.32 5.15
N GLN A 85 2.12 -7.45 6.26
CA GLN A 85 1.50 -7.67 7.57
C GLN A 85 0.61 -6.49 7.96
N GLY A 86 1.09 -5.25 7.82
CA GLY A 86 0.31 -4.06 8.13
C GLY A 86 -0.95 -3.96 7.27
N LEU A 87 -0.84 -4.25 5.97
CA LEU A 87 -1.99 -4.34 5.07
C LEU A 87 -3.01 -5.40 5.50
N THR A 88 -2.56 -6.54 6.01
CA THR A 88 -3.47 -7.57 6.57
C THR A 88 -4.18 -7.05 7.82
N GLN A 89 -3.48 -6.37 8.73
CA GLN A 89 -4.06 -5.86 9.98
C GLN A 89 -5.15 -4.81 9.73
N ILE A 90 -5.00 -4.01 8.67
CA ILE A 90 -6.04 -3.07 8.24
C ILE A 90 -7.03 -3.68 7.23
N SER A 91 -7.10 -5.01 7.12
CA SER A 91 -8.01 -5.74 6.24
C SER A 91 -7.90 -5.42 4.74
N ARG A 92 -6.76 -4.87 4.27
CA ARG A 92 -6.46 -4.57 2.87
C ARG A 92 -5.80 -5.74 2.14
N ASN A 93 -6.48 -6.89 2.16
CA ASN A 93 -6.00 -8.13 1.54
C ASN A 93 -5.89 -8.03 0.00
N ASP A 94 -6.67 -7.13 -0.62
CA ASP A 94 -6.56 -6.76 -2.03
C ASP A 94 -5.16 -6.26 -2.39
N LEU A 95 -4.55 -5.45 -1.52
CA LEU A 95 -3.20 -4.92 -1.70
C LEU A 95 -2.12 -5.98 -1.46
N ASN A 96 -2.37 -6.95 -0.58
CA ASN A 96 -1.47 -8.08 -0.39
C ASN A 96 -1.36 -8.96 -1.64
N VAL A 97 -2.47 -9.16 -2.34
CA VAL A 97 -2.51 -9.90 -3.61
C VAL A 97 -1.71 -9.16 -4.68
N LEU A 98 -1.86 -7.83 -4.76
CA LEU A 98 -1.05 -6.99 -5.64
C LEU A 98 0.45 -7.15 -5.39
N LEU A 99 0.87 -7.04 -4.13
CA LEU A 99 2.28 -7.14 -3.75
C LEU A 99 2.88 -8.52 -4.05
N LYS A 100 2.08 -9.59 -4.03
CA LYS A 100 2.53 -10.94 -4.44
C LYS A 100 2.70 -11.07 -5.95
N ASN A 101 1.72 -10.59 -6.72
CA ASN A 101 1.58 -10.96 -8.12
C ASN A 101 2.14 -9.91 -9.08
N GLY A 102 2.40 -8.68 -8.62
CA GLY A 102 2.87 -7.56 -9.45
C GLY A 102 1.89 -7.12 -10.55
N ASN A 103 0.74 -7.79 -10.70
CA ASN A 103 -0.27 -7.53 -11.72
C ASN A 103 -1.68 -7.79 -11.16
N TYR A 104 -2.49 -6.73 -11.05
CA TYR A 104 -3.89 -6.79 -10.64
C TYR A 104 -4.83 -7.41 -11.69
N VAL A 105 -4.40 -7.46 -12.95
CA VAL A 105 -5.32 -7.69 -14.09
C VAL A 105 -6.02 -9.04 -13.98
N LEU A 106 -5.40 -10.04 -13.35
CA LEU A 106 -6.02 -11.37 -13.22
C LEU A 106 -7.21 -11.40 -12.24
N PHE A 107 -7.20 -10.59 -11.17
CA PHE A 107 -8.22 -10.70 -10.11
C PHE A 107 -9.55 -10.03 -10.44
N LEU A 108 -9.56 -9.03 -11.32
CA LEU A 108 -10.83 -8.49 -11.82
C LEU A 108 -11.43 -9.44 -12.86
N VAL A 109 -10.62 -10.07 -13.71
CA VAL A 109 -11.11 -10.97 -14.78
C VAL A 109 -11.61 -12.30 -14.23
N THR A 110 -10.98 -12.87 -13.20
CA THR A 110 -11.46 -14.15 -12.61
C THR A 110 -12.61 -13.99 -11.63
N ASN A 111 -12.93 -12.77 -11.17
CA ASN A 111 -14.10 -12.51 -10.30
C ASN A 111 -15.32 -11.98 -11.06
N TYR A 112 -15.25 -11.85 -12.39
CA TYR A 112 -16.46 -11.54 -13.18
C TYR A 112 -17.47 -12.71 -13.23
N GLN A 113 -17.10 -13.92 -12.78
CA GLN A 113 -18.03 -15.05 -12.66
C GLN A 113 -18.50 -15.33 -11.22
N ASP A 114 -17.88 -14.74 -10.19
CA ASP A 114 -18.27 -14.91 -8.78
C ASP A 114 -18.70 -13.59 -8.11
N ALA A 115 -19.21 -12.64 -8.91
CA ALA A 115 -19.73 -11.36 -8.44
C ALA A 115 -21.02 -11.54 -7.62
N VAL A 116 -20.88 -11.96 -6.35
CA VAL A 116 -21.80 -11.50 -5.31
C VAL A 116 -21.49 -10.03 -5.10
N VAL A 117 -22.32 -9.23 -5.74
CA VAL A 117 -22.54 -7.81 -5.55
C VAL A 117 -22.32 -7.40 -4.09
N PHE A 118 -21.31 -6.55 -3.85
CA PHE A 118 -21.38 -5.57 -2.78
C PHE A 118 -21.43 -4.18 -3.43
N TYR A 119 -22.65 -3.78 -3.78
CA TYR A 119 -23.02 -2.37 -3.82
C TYR A 119 -23.40 -1.94 -2.39
N LEU A 120 -23.03 -0.69 -2.07
CA LEU A 120 -23.22 0.11 -0.84
C LEU A 120 -21.96 0.27 0.03
#